data_AF-A0A917ZPQ6-F1
#
_entry.id   AF-A0A917ZPQ6-F1
#
_cell.length_a   1.000
_cell.length_b   1.000
_cell.length_c   1.000
_cell.angle_alpha   90.00
_cell.angle_beta   90.00
_cell.angle_gamma   90.00
#
_symmetry.space_group_name_H-M   'P 1'
#
loop_
_entity.id
_entity.type
_entity.pdbx_description
1 polymer ?
#
loop_
_entity_poly.entity_id
_entity_poly.type
_entity_poly.pdbx_seq_one_letter_code
_entity_poly.pdbx_strand_id
1 'polypeptide(L)'
;MRLSVRYDSPDPNGETRRQRNKRFGFDSPEVEIPRGGAHLFRWFRDASTMRRWDSGYPAIIEPNNWLSWAQMMDIPVDVIEWRILRQMDDTYVRHMIDEIKANAERLRERENAK
;
A
#
# COMPACT_ATOMS: atom_id res chain seq x y z
N MET A 1 -7.07 -4.33 14.82
CA MET A 1 -6.08 -5.00 13.95
C MET A 1 -5.52 -3.96 12.98
N ARG A 2 -4.20 -3.67 13.02
CA ARG A 2 -3.57 -2.66 12.15
C ARG A 2 -2.97 -3.37 10.94
N LEU A 3 -3.66 -3.34 9.81
CA LEU A 3 -3.19 -3.93 8.55
C LEU A 3 -2.01 -3.12 8.03
N SER A 4 -0.81 -3.69 8.12
CA SER A 4 0.44 -3.02 7.70
C SER A 4 0.78 -3.39 6.26
N VAL A 5 -0.07 -2.98 5.32
CA VAL A 5 -0.08 -3.43 3.91
C VAL A 5 1.19 -3.08 3.11
N ARG A 6 1.95 -2.12 3.61
CA ARG A 6 2.99 -1.42 2.86
C ARG A 6 4.43 -1.92 3.12
N TYR A 7 4.68 -2.72 4.15
CA TYR A 7 6.05 -3.16 4.47
C TYR A 7 6.67 -4.06 3.39
N ASP A 8 5.82 -4.82 2.72
CA ASP A 8 6.24 -5.76 1.69
C ASP A 8 6.04 -5.19 0.26
N SER A 9 5.49 -3.98 0.13
CA SER A 9 5.37 -3.29 -1.16
C SER A 9 6.76 -2.81 -1.62
N PRO A 10 7.22 -3.20 -2.82
CA PRO A 10 8.50 -2.73 -3.36
C PRO A 10 8.44 -1.24 -3.70
N ASP A 11 9.55 -0.54 -3.51
CA ASP A 11 9.75 0.81 -4.01
C ASP A 11 10.09 0.81 -5.53
N PRO A 12 10.27 1.98 -6.18
CA PRO A 12 10.66 2.04 -7.60
C PRO A 12 11.96 1.32 -7.96
N ASN A 13 12.84 1.06 -6.99
CA ASN A 13 14.09 0.31 -7.16
C ASN A 13 13.91 -1.19 -6.87
N GLY A 14 12.68 -1.64 -6.60
CA GLY A 14 12.36 -3.02 -6.25
C GLY A 14 12.64 -3.40 -4.78
N GLU A 15 13.07 -2.44 -3.93
CA GLU A 15 13.39 -2.71 -2.52
C GLU A 15 12.15 -2.49 -1.63
N THR A 16 11.80 -3.50 -0.83
CA THR A 16 10.72 -3.38 0.17
C THR A 16 11.20 -2.65 1.41
N ARG A 17 10.27 -2.05 2.17
CA ARG A 17 10.62 -1.41 3.45
C ARG A 17 11.23 -2.41 4.44
N ARG A 18 10.72 -3.65 4.45
CA ARG A 18 11.25 -4.73 5.28
C ARG A 18 12.72 -5.03 4.95
N GLN A 19 13.06 -5.15 3.67
CA GLN A 19 14.44 -5.36 3.22
C GLN A 19 15.34 -4.18 3.61
N ARG A 20 14.86 -2.94 3.41
CA ARG A 20 15.59 -1.73 3.79
C ARG A 20 15.87 -1.68 5.29
N ASN A 21 14.84 -1.91 6.12
CA ASN A 21 14.98 -1.92 7.57
C ASN A 21 15.98 -2.99 8.03
N LYS A 22 15.89 -4.20 7.47
CA LYS A 22 16.84 -5.28 7.74
C LYS A 22 18.29 -4.88 7.41
N ARG A 23 18.53 -4.18 6.30
CA ARG A 23 19.86 -3.66 5.92
C ARG A 23 20.45 -2.72 6.97
N PHE A 24 19.60 -1.93 7.63
CA PHE A 24 20.00 -0.98 8.67
C PHE A 24 19.85 -1.53 10.10
N GLY A 25 19.61 -2.84 10.28
CA GLY A 25 19.50 -3.48 11.59
C GLY A 25 18.20 -3.16 12.35
N PHE A 26 17.18 -2.66 11.65
CA PHE A 26 15.87 -2.40 12.25
C PHE A 26 14.91 -3.55 12.00
N ASP A 27 14.19 -3.95 13.04
CA ASP A 27 13.08 -4.89 12.89
C ASP A 27 11.88 -4.23 12.22
N SER A 28 11.18 -5.00 11.41
CA SER A 28 9.92 -4.60 10.79
C SER A 28 8.81 -5.46 11.38
N PRO A 29 7.66 -4.89 11.74
CA PRO A 29 6.55 -5.65 12.28
C PRO A 29 6.18 -6.80 11.33
N GLU A 30 5.97 -7.99 11.87
CA GLU A 30 5.42 -9.10 11.10
C GLU A 30 3.97 -8.79 10.74
N VAL A 31 3.63 -9.02 9.47
CA VAL A 31 2.25 -8.88 9.01
C VAL A 31 1.59 -10.24 9.19
N GLU A 32 0.91 -10.43 10.30
CA GLU A 32 0.02 -11.56 10.46
C GLU A 32 -1.25 -11.31 9.64
N ILE A 33 -1.34 -11.96 8.49
CA ILE A 33 -2.56 -11.98 7.68
C ILE A 33 -3.37 -13.19 8.12
N PRO A 34 -4.58 -13.03 8.68
CA PRO A 34 -5.43 -14.15 9.01
C PRO A 34 -5.62 -15.02 7.77
N ARG A 35 -5.53 -16.36 7.92
CA ARG A 35 -5.66 -17.29 6.78
C ARG A 35 -6.94 -17.06 5.97
N GLY A 36 -8.04 -16.71 6.65
CA GLY A 36 -9.32 -16.38 6.02
C GLY A 36 -9.38 -15.03 5.29
N GLY A 37 -8.35 -14.18 5.37
CA GLY A 37 -8.27 -12.88 4.68
C GLY A 37 -7.07 -12.75 3.74
N ALA A 38 -6.31 -13.84 3.51
CA ALA A 38 -5.13 -13.82 2.65
C ALA A 38 -5.47 -13.42 1.19
N HIS A 39 -6.64 -13.81 0.71
CA HIS A 39 -7.11 -13.44 -0.63
C HIS A 39 -7.35 -11.94 -0.76
N LEU A 40 -7.88 -11.27 0.27
CA LEU A 40 -8.10 -9.81 0.27
C LEU A 40 -6.78 -9.05 0.10
N PHE A 41 -5.70 -9.57 0.69
CA PHE A 41 -4.38 -8.98 0.52
C PHE A 41 -3.84 -9.12 -0.90
N ARG A 42 -4.02 -10.31 -1.50
CA ARG A 42 -3.65 -10.57 -2.89
C ARG A 42 -4.46 -9.69 -3.85
N TRP A 43 -5.77 -9.63 -3.65
CA TRP A 43 -6.69 -8.81 -4.43
C TRP A 43 -6.33 -7.32 -4.33
N PHE A 44 -6.04 -6.84 -3.12
CA PHE A 44 -5.59 -5.47 -2.91
C PHE A 44 -4.28 -5.15 -3.62
N ARG A 45 -3.29 -6.04 -3.53
CA ARG A 45 -2.02 -5.89 -4.24
C ARG A 45 -2.21 -5.79 -5.74
N ASP A 46 -3.02 -6.69 -6.28
CA ASP A 46 -3.28 -6.77 -7.71
C ASP A 46 -4.02 -5.53 -8.21
N ALA A 47 -5.12 -5.15 -7.55
CA ALA A 47 -5.88 -3.96 -7.90
C ALA A 47 -5.07 -2.66 -7.73
N SER A 48 -4.13 -2.62 -6.77
CA SER A 48 -3.24 -1.48 -6.56
C SER A 48 -2.31 -1.18 -7.73
N THR A 49 -2.12 -2.11 -8.67
CA THR A 49 -1.34 -1.86 -9.89
C THR A 49 -2.02 -0.87 -10.83
N MET A 50 -3.36 -0.76 -10.77
CA MET A 50 -4.13 0.20 -11.59
C MET A 50 -4.23 1.59 -10.94
N ARG A 51 -3.59 1.78 -9.79
CA ARG A 51 -3.72 3.00 -9.00
C ARG A 51 -3.13 4.20 -9.75
N ARG A 52 -3.91 5.27 -9.83
CA ARG A 52 -3.45 6.56 -10.34
C ARG A 52 -2.57 7.30 -9.32
N TRP A 53 -1.66 8.09 -9.86
CA TRP A 53 -0.79 8.96 -9.08
C TRP A 53 -1.08 10.40 -9.49
N ASP A 54 -1.57 11.19 -8.53
CA ASP A 54 -1.93 12.59 -8.74
C ASP A 54 -0.94 13.49 -8.02
N SER A 55 -0.28 14.37 -8.78
CA SER A 55 0.72 15.33 -8.25
C SER A 55 1.81 14.65 -7.39
N GLY A 56 2.22 13.44 -7.76
CA GLY A 56 3.25 12.66 -7.06
C GLY A 56 2.76 11.89 -5.83
N TYR A 57 1.45 11.86 -5.54
CA TYR A 57 0.86 11.11 -4.45
C TYR A 57 -0.06 9.99 -4.95
N PRO A 58 -0.15 8.85 -4.26
CA PRO A 58 -1.08 7.79 -4.63
C PRO A 58 -2.53 8.23 -4.36
N ALA A 59 -3.41 8.04 -5.34
CA ALA A 59 -4.84 8.26 -5.17
C ALA A 59 -5.54 7.01 -4.61
N ILE A 60 -6.70 7.19 -3.98
CA ILE A 60 -7.62 6.11 -3.63
C ILE A 60 -8.14 5.45 -4.91
N ILE A 61 -8.26 4.12 -4.92
CA ILE A 61 -8.84 3.40 -6.05
C ILE A 61 -10.34 3.66 -6.04
N GLU A 62 -10.82 4.27 -7.12
CA GLU A 62 -12.24 4.59 -7.27
C GLU A 62 -13.11 3.33 -7.25
N PRO A 63 -14.35 3.42 -6.71
CA PRO A 63 -15.27 2.27 -6.68
C PRO A 63 -15.49 1.61 -8.04
N ASN A 64 -15.54 2.40 -9.11
CA ASN A 64 -15.72 1.87 -10.47
C ASN A 64 -14.51 1.05 -10.92
N ASN A 65 -13.28 1.45 -10.57
CA ASN A 65 -12.07 0.71 -10.95
C ASN A 65 -12.00 -0.64 -10.24
N TRP A 66 -12.40 -0.67 -8.98
CA TRP A 66 -12.54 -1.92 -8.24
C TRP A 66 -13.61 -2.84 -8.82
N LEU A 67 -14.77 -2.31 -9.18
CA LEU A 67 -15.85 -3.09 -9.79
C LEU A 67 -15.38 -3.68 -11.13
N SER A 68 -14.76 -2.86 -11.97
CA SER A 68 -14.19 -3.30 -13.25
C SER A 68 -13.12 -4.38 -13.07
N TRP A 69 -12.25 -4.24 -12.07
CA TRP A 69 -11.24 -5.25 -11.75
C TRP A 69 -11.87 -6.56 -11.27
N ALA A 70 -12.83 -6.50 -10.36
CA ALA A 70 -13.53 -7.68 -9.88
C ALA A 70 -14.25 -8.42 -11.02
N GLN A 71 -14.90 -7.67 -11.93
CA GLN A 71 -15.53 -8.22 -13.13
C GLN A 71 -14.52 -8.84 -14.10
N MET A 72 -13.40 -8.15 -14.38
CA MET A 72 -12.35 -8.65 -15.27
C MET A 72 -11.72 -9.94 -14.76
N MET A 73 -11.57 -10.07 -13.45
CA MET A 73 -10.97 -11.23 -12.80
C MET A 73 -11.98 -12.34 -12.47
N ASP A 74 -13.27 -12.13 -12.78
CA ASP A 74 -14.38 -13.00 -12.40
C ASP A 74 -14.40 -13.35 -10.90
N ILE A 75 -14.18 -12.33 -10.07
CA ILE A 75 -14.12 -12.47 -8.62
C ILE A 75 -15.44 -11.93 -8.02
N PRO A 76 -16.27 -12.79 -7.41
CA PRO A 76 -17.42 -12.33 -6.65
C PRO A 76 -16.94 -11.75 -5.32
N VAL A 77 -16.96 -10.43 -5.21
CA VAL A 77 -16.60 -9.71 -3.97
C VAL A 77 -17.86 -9.45 -3.16
N ASP A 78 -17.90 -9.95 -1.92
CA ASP A 78 -19.03 -9.68 -1.02
C ASP A 78 -18.96 -8.28 -0.38
N VAL A 79 -20.04 -7.88 0.31
CA VAL A 79 -20.14 -6.55 0.93
C VAL A 79 -19.11 -6.32 2.05
N ILE A 80 -18.74 -7.35 2.81
CA ILE A 80 -17.77 -7.27 3.89
C ILE A 80 -16.36 -7.20 3.32
N GLU A 81 -16.03 -8.03 2.35
CA GLU A 81 -14.77 -8.01 1.61
C GLU A 81 -14.56 -6.66 0.93
N TRP A 82 -15.60 -6.12 0.30
CA TRP A 82 -15.59 -4.79 -0.29
C TRP A 82 -15.22 -3.70 0.74
N ARG A 83 -15.82 -3.75 1.93
CA ARG A 83 -15.51 -2.82 3.02
C ARG A 83 -14.06 -2.96 3.49
N ILE A 84 -13.55 -4.19 3.60
CA ILE A 84 -12.18 -4.45 4.00
C ILE A 84 -11.21 -3.91 2.95
N LEU A 85 -11.43 -4.19 1.66
CA LEU A 85 -10.58 -3.69 0.57
C LEU A 85 -10.54 -2.16 0.54
N ARG A 86 -11.67 -1.48 0.70
CA ARG A 86 -11.70 -0.01 0.81
C ARG A 86 -10.94 0.51 2.03
N GLN A 87 -11.04 -0.15 3.17
CA GLN A 87 -10.31 0.26 4.38
C GLN A 87 -8.80 0.03 4.24
N MET A 88 -8.40 -1.06 3.59
CA MET A 88 -7.00 -1.33 3.25
C MET A 88 -6.45 -0.25 2.33
N ASP A 89 -7.23 0.17 1.34
CA ASP A 89 -6.87 1.20 0.39
C ASP A 89 -6.65 2.58 1.03
N ASP A 90 -7.59 3.02 1.87
CA ASP A 90 -7.47 4.25 2.65
C ASP A 90 -6.24 4.24 3.56
N THR A 91 -6.02 3.13 4.27
CA THR A 91 -4.87 2.97 5.17
C THR A 91 -3.54 3.00 4.40
N TYR A 92 -3.48 2.34 3.24
CA TYR A 92 -2.30 2.33 2.39
C TYR A 92 -1.95 3.72 1.88
N VAL A 93 -2.92 4.45 1.33
CA VAL A 93 -2.72 5.80 0.78
C VAL A 93 -2.22 6.76 1.84
N ARG A 94 -2.84 6.78 3.03
CA ARG A 94 -2.39 7.63 4.15
C ARG A 94 -0.93 7.36 4.51
N HIS A 95 -0.56 6.09 4.70
CA HIS A 95 0.80 5.72 5.05
C HIS A 95 1.82 6.02 3.95
N MET A 96 1.43 5.95 2.67
CA MET A 96 2.30 6.33 1.57
C MET A 96 2.49 7.85 1.49
N ILE A 97 1.42 8.63 1.65
CA ILE A 97 1.50 10.10 1.66
C ILE A 97 2.41 10.58 2.79
N ASP A 98 2.24 10.05 4.01
CA ASP A 98 3.06 10.42 5.17
C ASP A 98 4.54 10.18 4.92
N GLU A 99 4.88 9.07 4.27
CA GLU A 99 6.27 8.79 3.93
C GLU A 99 6.80 9.69 2.82
N ILE A 100 6.03 9.91 1.75
CA ILE A 100 6.45 10.80 0.66
C ILE A 100 6.80 12.18 1.23
N LYS A 101 5.96 12.69 2.14
CA LYS A 101 6.22 13.95 2.87
C LYS A 101 7.48 13.87 3.72
N ALA A 102 7.61 12.83 4.57
CA ALA A 102 8.78 12.66 5.42
C ALA A 102 10.09 12.51 4.61
N ASN A 103 10.04 11.89 3.43
CA ASN A 103 11.19 11.76 2.56
C ASN A 103 11.55 13.09 1.87
N ALA A 104 10.55 13.85 1.43
CA ALA A 104 10.76 15.18 0.87
C ALA A 104 11.36 16.14 1.92
N GLU A 105 10.93 16.07 3.17
CA GLU A 105 11.48 16.85 4.28
C GLU A 105 12.95 16.51 4.54
N ARG A 106 13.30 15.22 4.68
CA ARG A 106 14.70 14.78 4.82
C ARG A 106 15.59 15.21 3.65
N LEU A 107 15.05 15.25 2.43
CA LEU A 107 15.79 15.69 1.26
C LEU A 107 16.12 17.19 1.37
N ARG A 108 15.13 18.02 1.73
CA ARG A 108 15.31 19.46 1.95
C ARG A 108 16.30 19.76 3.07
N GLU A 109 16.23 19.03 4.18
CA GLU A 109 17.20 19.17 5.28
C GLU A 109 18.63 18.87 4.84
N ARG A 110 18.83 17.84 4.01
CA ARG A 110 20.15 17.49 3.45
C ARG A 110 20.67 18.52 2.46
N GLU A 111 19.79 19.13 1.67
CA GLU A 111 20.15 20.21 0.74
C GLU A 111 20.53 21.48 1.49
N ASN A 112 19.83 21.82 2.57
CA ASN A 112 20.12 22.99 3.41
C ASN A 112 21.37 22.82 4.30
N ALA A 113 21.84 21.59 4.51
CA ALA A 113 23.02 21.27 5.32
C ALA A 113 24.33 21.21 4.49
N LYS A 114 24.25 21.41 3.17
CA LYS A 114 25.39 21.54 2.26
C LYS A 114 25.71 23.01 1.99
#